data_AF-A0A523J618-F1
#
_entry.id   AF-A0A523J618-F1
#
_cell.length_a   1.000
_cell.length_b   1.000
_cell.length_c   1.000
_cell.angle_alpha   90.00
_cell.angle_beta   90.00
_cell.angle_gamma   90.00
#
_symmetry.space_group_name_H-M   'P 1'
#
loop_
_entity.id
_entity.type
_entity.pdbx_description
1 polymer ?
#
loop_
_entity_poly.entity_id
_entity_poly.type
_entity_poly.pdbx_seq_one_letter_code
_entity_poly.pdbx_strand_id
1 'polypeptide(L)'
;MFKTTAILFGLLISFSTLASDRFVMITFHGLGGFESDRLEESRNISEELSNVGVERMYNGGHGVNKRKWQKVLDNFDCRNGQQMNEDLGLIIIGYSWGARKSYEFSKAYHKKCGQKAERAYMIDGIQKLITSFRHAPVAKVCKNYYKRKGIISGKALKGCENSELTEICVNTSGMQCHQVVLREGFRLVMDDITSL
;
A
#
# COMPACT_ATOMS: atom_id res chain seq x y z
N MET A 1 -13.93 46.30 -50.66
CA MET A 1 -12.90 45.41 -50.09
C MET A 1 -13.03 45.41 -48.58
N PHE A 2 -13.77 44.47 -47.99
CA PHE A 2 -13.77 44.23 -46.55
C PHE A 2 -13.51 42.74 -46.35
N LYS A 3 -12.36 42.42 -45.76
CA LYS A 3 -11.96 41.06 -45.42
C LYS A 3 -12.58 40.71 -44.07
N THR A 4 -13.60 39.86 -44.08
CA THR A 4 -14.20 39.29 -42.88
C THR A 4 -13.33 38.12 -42.43
N THR A 5 -12.46 38.37 -41.46
CA THR A 5 -11.65 37.33 -40.80
C THR A 5 -12.53 36.63 -39.77
N ALA A 6 -13.09 35.48 -40.12
CA ALA A 6 -13.78 34.62 -39.17
C ALA A 6 -12.75 33.89 -38.30
N ILE A 7 -12.60 34.33 -37.04
CA ILE A 7 -11.81 33.63 -36.03
C ILE A 7 -12.66 32.46 -35.52
N LEU A 8 -12.31 31.25 -35.94
CA LEU A 8 -12.89 30.01 -35.45
C LEU A 8 -12.32 29.73 -34.05
N PHE A 9 -13.02 30.15 -33.01
CA PHE A 9 -12.75 29.76 -31.62
C PHE A 9 -13.19 28.30 -31.46
N GLY A 10 -12.29 27.36 -31.76
CA GLY A 10 -12.46 25.95 -31.43
C GLY A 10 -12.38 25.79 -29.92
N LEU A 11 -13.54 25.77 -29.25
CA LEU A 11 -13.67 25.32 -27.88
C LEU A 11 -13.26 23.84 -27.81
N LEU A 12 -11.99 23.59 -27.48
CA LEU A 12 -11.57 22.33 -26.87
C LEU A 12 -12.15 22.32 -25.46
N ILE A 13 -13.40 21.86 -25.34
CA ILE A 13 -13.94 21.43 -24.06
C ILE A 13 -13.21 20.13 -23.73
N SER A 14 -12.04 20.28 -23.12
CA SER A 14 -11.40 19.19 -22.40
C SER A 14 -12.33 18.87 -21.23
N PHE A 15 -13.20 17.89 -21.41
CA PHE A 15 -13.78 17.18 -20.29
C PHE A 15 -12.62 16.49 -19.59
N SER A 16 -11.96 17.20 -18.66
CA SER A 16 -11.28 16.55 -17.56
C SER A 16 -12.37 15.85 -16.76
N THR A 17 -12.74 14.64 -17.18
CA THR A 17 -13.29 13.66 -16.28
C THR A 17 -12.38 13.69 -15.07
N LEU A 18 -12.89 14.14 -13.93
CA LEU A 18 -12.26 13.83 -12.65
C LEU A 18 -12.17 12.29 -12.66
N ALA A 19 -11.01 11.76 -13.04
CA ALA A 19 -10.72 10.37 -12.85
C ALA A 19 -10.75 10.18 -11.34
N SER A 20 -11.80 9.52 -10.84
CA SER A 20 -11.75 9.03 -9.47
C SER A 20 -10.62 8.01 -9.46
N ASP A 21 -9.54 8.29 -8.73
CA ASP A 21 -8.44 7.35 -8.62
C ASP A 21 -8.99 6.02 -8.07
N ARG A 22 -8.93 4.96 -8.87
CA ARG A 22 -9.40 3.63 -8.49
C ARG A 22 -8.23 2.85 -7.92
N PHE A 23 -8.45 2.08 -6.86
CA PHE A 23 -7.38 1.37 -6.18
C PHE A 23 -7.66 -0.11 -6.00
N VAL A 24 -6.65 -0.93 -6.29
CA VAL A 24 -6.51 -2.27 -5.70
C VAL A 24 -5.66 -2.15 -4.44
N MET A 25 -6.20 -2.58 -3.31
CA MET A 25 -5.49 -2.61 -2.03
C MET A 25 -5.04 -4.04 -1.69
N ILE A 26 -3.82 -4.17 -1.18
CA ILE A 26 -3.32 -5.45 -0.66
C ILE A 26 -2.64 -5.29 0.69
N THR A 27 -3.01 -6.15 1.64
CA THR A 27 -2.38 -6.23 2.96
C THR A 27 -1.49 -7.47 3.07
N PHE A 28 -0.31 -7.32 3.69
CA PHE A 28 0.59 -8.42 4.02
C PHE A 28 0.81 -8.51 5.53
N HIS A 29 0.46 -9.66 6.14
CA HIS A 29 0.41 -9.81 7.61
C HIS A 29 1.28 -10.93 8.17
N GLY A 30 1.69 -10.79 9.44
CA GLY A 30 2.65 -11.71 10.08
C GLY A 30 2.14 -12.55 11.26
N LEU A 31 1.09 -12.16 11.99
CA LEU A 31 0.67 -12.84 13.22
C LEU A 31 -0.48 -13.84 12.98
N GLY A 32 -0.27 -15.09 13.41
CA GLY A 32 -1.21 -16.22 13.32
C GLY A 32 -0.50 -17.47 12.81
N GLY A 33 -0.08 -18.36 13.72
CA GLY A 33 0.76 -19.52 13.42
C GLY A 33 0.25 -20.38 12.25
N PHE A 34 1.17 -20.78 11.39
CA PHE A 34 1.07 -21.91 10.46
C PHE A 34 -0.06 -21.96 9.39
N GLU A 35 -0.98 -20.99 9.30
CA GLU A 35 -1.97 -20.91 8.20
C GLU A 35 -1.93 -19.60 7.38
N SER A 36 -0.76 -19.00 7.20
CA SER A 36 -0.60 -17.70 6.50
C SER A 36 -0.36 -17.79 4.98
N ASP A 37 -0.56 -18.96 4.37
CA ASP A 37 -0.29 -19.19 2.95
C ASP A 37 -1.44 -18.80 2.02
N ARG A 38 -2.53 -18.24 2.56
CA ARG A 38 -3.74 -17.91 1.80
C ARG A 38 -3.68 -16.45 1.34
N LEU A 39 -4.08 -16.26 0.08
CA LEU A 39 -4.42 -14.96 -0.47
C LEU A 39 -5.94 -14.95 -0.59
N GLU A 40 -6.59 -14.05 0.12
CA GLU A 40 -8.04 -13.94 0.17
C GLU A 40 -8.47 -12.62 -0.47
N GLU A 41 -9.47 -12.67 -1.33
CA GLU A 41 -10.13 -11.48 -1.86
C GLU A 41 -11.29 -11.14 -0.92
N SER A 42 -11.23 -9.96 -0.31
CA SER A 42 -12.31 -9.43 0.51
C SER A 42 -13.27 -8.65 -0.40
N ARG A 43 -14.41 -9.27 -0.75
CA ARG A 43 -15.44 -8.63 -1.57
C ARG A 43 -16.24 -7.55 -0.82
N ASN A 44 -16.26 -7.61 0.51
CA ASN A 44 -16.93 -6.61 1.35
C ASN A 44 -15.93 -5.52 1.70
N ILE A 45 -15.81 -4.52 0.83
CA ILE A 45 -15.09 -3.28 1.11
C ILE A 45 -16.05 -2.37 1.89
N SER A 46 -15.56 -1.70 2.94
CA SER A 46 -16.39 -0.75 3.67
C SER A 46 -16.79 0.42 2.78
N GLU A 47 -17.94 1.04 3.05
CA GLU A 47 -18.42 2.21 2.32
C GLU A 47 -17.36 3.32 2.29
N GLU A 48 -16.68 3.57 3.42
CA GLU A 48 -15.58 4.54 3.52
C GLU A 48 -14.46 4.28 2.51
N LEU A 49 -14.02 3.03 2.37
CA LEU A 49 -12.96 2.66 1.43
C LEU A 49 -13.44 2.71 -0.02
N SER A 50 -14.70 2.36 -0.27
CA SER A 50 -15.29 2.49 -1.60
C SER A 50 -15.44 3.95 -2.04
N ASN A 51 -15.78 4.85 -1.11
CA ASN A 51 -15.92 6.29 -1.39
C ASN A 51 -14.60 6.94 -1.82
N VAL A 52 -13.45 6.41 -1.37
CA VAL A 52 -12.10 6.83 -1.79
C VAL A 52 -11.51 5.97 -2.91
N GLY A 53 -12.36 5.24 -3.63
CA GLY A 53 -11.98 4.54 -4.87
C GLY A 53 -11.36 3.16 -4.70
N VAL A 54 -11.31 2.58 -3.49
CA VAL A 54 -10.84 1.19 -3.32
C VAL A 54 -11.92 0.23 -3.81
N GLU A 55 -11.62 -0.50 -4.90
CA GLU A 55 -12.57 -1.40 -5.56
C GLU A 55 -12.33 -2.87 -5.26
N ARG A 56 -11.11 -3.24 -4.85
CA ARG A 56 -10.73 -4.61 -4.47
C ARG A 56 -9.74 -4.58 -3.31
N MET A 57 -9.94 -5.44 -2.33
CA MET A 57 -9.00 -5.64 -1.24
C MET A 57 -8.55 -7.10 -1.20
N TYR A 58 -7.24 -7.31 -1.12
CA TYR A 58 -6.64 -8.62 -0.93
C TYR A 58 -5.91 -8.69 0.41
N ASN A 59 -6.01 -9.84 1.07
CA ASN A 59 -5.29 -10.11 2.29
C ASN A 59 -4.35 -11.31 2.10
N GLY A 60 -3.05 -11.09 2.27
CA GLY A 60 -2.01 -12.11 2.10
C GLY A 60 -1.20 -12.32 3.38
N GLY A 61 -1.13 -13.54 3.87
CA GLY A 61 -0.26 -13.85 5.00
C GLY A 61 1.24 -13.86 4.64
N HIS A 62 2.11 -13.88 5.66
CA HIS A 62 3.57 -13.89 5.49
C HIS A 62 4.07 -15.06 4.65
N GLY A 63 3.41 -16.21 4.74
CA GLY A 63 3.76 -17.42 3.99
C GLY A 63 3.40 -17.36 2.50
N VAL A 64 2.54 -16.42 2.07
CA VAL A 64 2.03 -16.36 0.70
C VAL A 64 3.17 -16.38 -0.32
N ASN A 65 3.12 -17.35 -1.23
CA ASN A 65 4.18 -17.57 -2.20
C ASN A 65 4.03 -16.62 -3.40
N LYS A 66 5.12 -16.49 -4.18
CA LYS A 66 5.16 -15.61 -5.35
C LYS A 66 4.20 -16.01 -6.49
N ARG A 67 3.67 -17.24 -6.51
CA ARG A 67 2.66 -17.61 -7.51
C ARG A 67 1.28 -17.08 -7.11
N LYS A 68 0.99 -17.03 -5.81
CA LYS A 68 -0.33 -16.61 -5.30
C LYS A 68 -0.57 -15.10 -5.45
N TRP A 69 0.40 -14.25 -5.13
CA TRP A 69 0.23 -12.80 -5.31
C TRP A 69 0.12 -12.35 -6.79
N GLN A 70 0.33 -13.28 -7.74
CA GLN A 70 0.17 -13.02 -9.17
C GLN A 70 -1.29 -12.69 -9.46
N LYS A 71 -2.22 -13.33 -8.74
CA LYS A 71 -3.65 -13.02 -8.80
C LYS A 71 -3.94 -11.54 -8.56
N VAL A 72 -3.20 -10.89 -7.65
CA VAL A 72 -3.36 -9.44 -7.42
C VAL A 72 -2.77 -8.65 -8.57
N LEU A 73 -1.58 -9.04 -9.04
CA LEU A 73 -0.95 -8.40 -10.20
C LEU A 73 -1.77 -8.56 -11.49
N ASP A 74 -2.61 -9.58 -11.60
CA ASP A 74 -3.45 -9.85 -12.77
C ASP A 74 -4.69 -8.95 -12.84
N ASN A 75 -4.96 -8.16 -11.79
CA ASN A 75 -5.93 -7.06 -11.85
C ASN A 75 -5.43 -5.88 -12.71
N PHE A 76 -4.12 -5.83 -12.99
CA PHE A 76 -3.50 -4.76 -13.74
C PHE A 76 -3.17 -5.22 -15.16
N ASP A 77 -3.74 -4.55 -16.16
CA ASP A 77 -3.44 -4.76 -17.58
C ASP A 77 -2.09 -4.11 -17.89
N CYS A 78 -1.03 -4.89 -17.76
CA CYS A 78 0.33 -4.42 -17.99
C CYS A 78 0.91 -5.05 -19.26
N ARG A 79 1.09 -4.25 -20.31
CA ARG A 79 1.62 -4.67 -21.61
C ARG A 79 2.99 -4.06 -21.82
N ASN A 80 3.97 -4.86 -22.24
CA ASN A 80 5.35 -4.42 -22.47
C ASN A 80 5.98 -3.64 -21.29
N GLY A 81 5.62 -3.99 -20.05
CA GLY A 81 6.14 -3.32 -18.86
C GLY A 81 5.45 -1.99 -18.52
N GLN A 82 4.29 -1.70 -19.12
CA GLN A 82 3.53 -0.46 -18.89
C GLN A 82 2.09 -0.79 -18.50
N GLN A 83 1.58 -0.13 -17.47
CA GLN A 83 0.17 -0.16 -17.10
C GLN A 83 -0.68 0.54 -18.17
N MET A 84 -1.69 -0.15 -18.68
CA MET A 84 -2.61 0.40 -19.69
C MET A 84 -3.75 1.22 -19.08
N ASN A 85 -4.12 0.93 -17.81
CA ASN A 85 -5.13 1.67 -17.07
C ASN A 85 -4.45 2.65 -16.09
N GLU A 86 -4.26 3.90 -16.53
CA GLU A 86 -3.56 4.92 -15.73
C GLU A 86 -4.34 5.33 -14.47
N ASP A 87 -5.67 5.15 -14.48
CA ASP A 87 -6.56 5.50 -13.37
C ASP A 87 -6.62 4.42 -12.27
N LEU A 88 -5.99 3.25 -12.49
CA LEU A 88 -5.96 2.14 -11.53
C LEU A 88 -4.63 2.08 -10.77
N GLY A 89 -4.65 2.63 -9.56
CA GLY A 89 -3.55 2.61 -8.61
C GLY A 89 -3.47 1.35 -7.74
N LEU A 90 -2.38 1.27 -7.00
CA LEU A 90 -2.10 0.19 -6.05
C LEU A 90 -1.79 0.77 -4.66
N ILE A 91 -2.46 0.26 -3.63
CA ILE A 91 -2.18 0.54 -2.23
C ILE A 91 -1.64 -0.73 -1.56
N ILE A 92 -0.48 -0.63 -0.89
CA ILE A 92 0.16 -1.76 -0.21
C ILE A 92 0.25 -1.47 1.28
N ILE A 93 -0.21 -2.38 2.13
CA ILE A 93 -0.04 -2.29 3.59
C ILE A 93 0.74 -3.53 4.04
N GLY A 94 2.00 -3.36 4.45
CA GLY A 94 2.79 -4.43 5.03
C GLY A 94 2.98 -4.24 6.52
N TYR A 95 2.75 -5.28 7.32
CA TYR A 95 2.91 -5.17 8.76
C TYR A 95 3.49 -6.42 9.41
N SER A 96 4.20 -6.24 10.52
CA SER A 96 4.91 -7.32 11.19
C SER A 96 5.82 -8.08 10.21
N TRP A 97 5.80 -9.43 10.20
CA TRP A 97 6.53 -10.25 9.23
C TRP A 97 6.08 -10.10 7.77
N GLY A 98 4.91 -9.49 7.53
CA GLY A 98 4.43 -9.18 6.18
C GLY A 98 5.24 -8.11 5.45
N ALA A 99 6.05 -7.31 6.17
CA ALA A 99 6.83 -6.21 5.60
C ALA A 99 7.82 -6.65 4.49
N ARG A 100 8.41 -7.84 4.62
CA ARG A 100 9.27 -8.37 3.55
C ARG A 100 8.47 -8.65 2.28
N LYS A 101 7.28 -9.24 2.42
CA LYS A 101 6.42 -9.60 1.29
C LYS A 101 5.85 -8.38 0.61
N SER A 102 5.40 -7.37 1.35
CA SER A 102 4.95 -6.11 0.76
C SER A 102 6.05 -5.42 -0.06
N TYR A 103 7.29 -5.41 0.42
CA TYR A 103 8.43 -4.90 -0.36
C TYR A 103 8.69 -5.72 -1.63
N GLU A 104 8.79 -7.06 -1.51
CA GLU A 104 9.02 -7.89 -2.68
C GLU A 104 7.87 -7.75 -3.72
N PHE A 105 6.63 -7.55 -3.25
CA PHE A 105 5.45 -7.34 -4.09
C PHE A 105 5.52 -6.00 -4.83
N SER A 106 5.87 -4.92 -4.12
CA SER A 106 6.02 -3.59 -4.73
C SER A 106 7.04 -3.59 -5.88
N LYS A 107 8.14 -4.34 -5.73
CA LYS A 107 9.12 -4.53 -6.82
C LYS A 107 8.57 -5.34 -7.98
N ALA A 108 7.79 -6.38 -7.69
CA ALA A 108 7.17 -7.20 -8.73
C ALA A 108 6.16 -6.39 -9.55
N TYR A 109 5.33 -5.57 -8.88
CA TYR A 109 4.42 -4.62 -9.53
C TYR A 109 5.19 -3.63 -10.41
N HIS A 110 6.20 -2.96 -9.85
CA HIS A 110 7.00 -2.01 -10.62
C HIS A 110 7.70 -2.65 -11.82
N LYS A 111 8.23 -3.86 -11.66
CA LYS A 111 8.83 -4.61 -12.77
C LYS A 111 7.80 -5.00 -13.84
N LYS A 112 6.58 -5.37 -13.44
CA LYS A 112 5.52 -5.83 -14.36
C LYS A 112 4.90 -4.67 -15.13
N CYS A 113 4.70 -3.53 -14.46
CA CYS A 113 3.83 -2.46 -14.94
C CYS A 113 4.53 -1.11 -15.12
N GLY A 114 5.81 -0.99 -14.76
CA GLY A 114 6.60 0.25 -14.91
C GLY A 114 6.23 1.36 -13.92
N GLN A 115 5.07 1.25 -13.29
CA GLN A 115 4.54 2.20 -12.31
C GLN A 115 5.00 1.86 -10.89
N LYS A 116 5.09 2.88 -10.02
CA LYS A 116 5.24 2.68 -8.58
C LYS A 116 3.86 2.52 -7.97
N ALA A 117 3.73 1.79 -6.86
CA ALA A 117 2.48 1.81 -6.10
C ALA A 117 2.14 3.24 -5.70
N GLU A 118 0.85 3.59 -5.63
CA GLU A 118 0.44 4.95 -5.24
C GLU A 118 0.90 5.21 -3.80
N ARG A 119 0.54 4.29 -2.92
CA ARG A 119 0.85 4.35 -1.50
C ARG A 119 1.36 3.00 -1.01
N ALA A 120 2.37 3.05 -0.16
CA ALA A 120 2.82 1.88 0.58
C ALA A 120 3.07 2.23 2.05
N TYR A 121 2.45 1.44 2.92
CA TYR A 121 2.50 1.58 4.36
C TYR A 121 3.24 0.41 4.97
N MET A 122 4.16 0.71 5.89
CA MET A 122 4.88 -0.27 6.69
C MET A 122 4.53 -0.06 8.15
N ILE A 123 3.98 -1.08 8.82
CA ILE A 123 3.61 -1.01 10.23
C ILE A 123 4.40 -2.04 11.03
N ASP A 124 5.33 -1.54 11.82
CA ASP A 124 6.19 -2.28 12.73
C ASP A 124 6.83 -3.52 12.08
N GLY A 125 7.40 -3.28 10.90
CA GLY A 125 7.93 -4.32 10.03
C GLY A 125 9.13 -5.04 10.61
N ILE A 126 9.06 -6.37 10.66
CA ILE A 126 10.12 -7.25 11.17
C ILE A 126 10.55 -8.26 10.12
N GLN A 127 11.86 -8.55 10.08
CA GLN A 127 12.44 -9.54 9.19
C GLN A 127 12.60 -10.90 9.88
N LYS A 128 12.96 -10.89 11.17
CA LYS A 128 13.05 -12.03 12.09
C LYS A 128 12.69 -11.55 13.48
N LEU A 129 12.46 -12.46 14.43
CA LEU A 129 12.09 -12.14 15.83
C LEU A 129 12.93 -11.01 16.46
N ILE A 130 14.20 -10.90 16.08
CA ILE A 130 15.18 -9.94 16.64
C ILE A 130 15.73 -8.94 15.60
N THR A 131 15.28 -8.98 14.35
CA THR A 131 15.81 -8.08 13.30
C THR A 131 14.69 -7.30 12.63
N SER A 132 14.77 -5.98 12.72
CA SER A 132 13.88 -5.05 12.00
C SER A 132 14.01 -5.18 10.50
N PHE A 133 12.91 -5.00 9.78
CA PHE A 133 12.95 -4.84 8.33
C PHE A 133 13.51 -3.44 7.96
N ARG A 134 14.20 -3.33 6.82
CA ARG A 134 15.01 -2.13 6.48
C ARG A 134 14.85 -1.60 5.06
N HIS A 135 14.00 -2.21 4.24
CA HIS A 135 13.86 -1.81 2.84
C HIS A 135 12.56 -1.05 2.62
N ALA A 136 12.64 0.11 1.95
CA ALA A 136 11.45 0.82 1.54
C ALA A 136 10.75 0.10 0.37
N PRO A 137 9.41 -0.01 0.38
CA PRO A 137 8.63 -0.43 -0.79
C PRO A 137 8.79 0.56 -1.95
N VAL A 138 8.58 0.07 -3.17
CA VAL A 138 8.58 0.90 -4.39
C VAL A 138 7.22 1.57 -4.54
N ALA A 139 7.10 2.80 -4.04
CA ALA A 139 5.86 3.58 -4.05
C ALA A 139 6.12 5.08 -4.32
N LYS A 140 5.09 5.82 -4.73
CA LYS A 140 5.12 7.29 -4.83
C LYS A 140 5.12 7.90 -3.43
N VAL A 141 4.19 7.44 -2.58
CA VAL A 141 4.12 7.79 -1.16
C VAL A 141 4.49 6.56 -0.32
N CYS A 142 5.45 6.72 0.59
CA CYS A 142 5.81 5.67 1.55
C CYS A 142 5.75 6.20 2.98
N LYS A 143 4.99 5.53 3.84
CA LYS A 143 4.90 5.82 5.28
C LYS A 143 5.29 4.60 6.11
N ASN A 144 6.05 4.80 7.18
CA ASN A 144 6.54 3.75 8.06
C ASN A 144 6.26 4.12 9.53
N TYR A 145 5.45 3.30 10.18
CA TYR A 145 5.08 3.43 11.59
C TYR A 145 5.78 2.33 12.38
N TYR A 146 6.61 2.65 13.37
CA TYR A 146 7.46 1.63 14.01
C TYR A 146 7.78 1.95 15.47
N LYS A 147 8.07 0.94 16.28
CA LYS A 147 8.66 1.12 17.62
C LYS A 147 10.13 0.77 17.64
N ARG A 148 10.90 1.40 18.53
CA ARG A 148 12.33 1.13 18.71
C ARG A 148 12.65 0.29 19.94
N LYS A 149 11.74 0.19 20.90
CA LYS A 149 11.95 -0.53 22.17
C LYS A 149 11.43 -1.97 22.12
N GLY A 150 12.13 -2.87 22.81
CA GLY A 150 11.76 -4.28 22.98
C GLY A 150 12.46 -5.23 22.00
N ILE A 151 12.28 -6.54 22.25
CA ILE A 151 12.86 -7.64 21.45
C ILE A 151 12.39 -7.56 20.00
N ILE A 152 11.10 -7.27 19.81
CA ILE A 152 10.52 -6.95 18.52
C ILE A 152 10.67 -5.44 18.38
N SER A 153 11.53 -4.98 17.47
CA SER A 153 11.70 -3.55 17.19
C SER A 153 11.76 -3.33 15.70
N GLY A 154 11.10 -2.27 15.24
CA GLY A 154 11.20 -1.77 13.88
C GLY A 154 12.35 -0.76 13.75
N LYS A 155 12.51 -0.23 12.53
CA LYS A 155 13.51 0.78 12.22
C LYS A 155 12.95 1.75 11.18
N ALA A 156 13.46 2.98 11.19
CA ALA A 156 13.22 3.91 10.10
C ALA A 156 13.64 3.31 8.75
N LEU A 157 12.80 3.50 7.73
CA LEU A 157 13.06 3.09 6.35
C LEU A 157 13.52 4.30 5.54
N LYS A 158 14.68 4.19 4.90
CA LYS A 158 15.22 5.26 4.04
C LYS A 158 14.28 5.51 2.86
N GLY A 159 13.87 6.77 2.66
CA GLY A 159 12.98 7.15 1.57
C GLY A 159 11.48 7.05 1.89
N CYS A 160 11.12 6.80 3.16
CA CYS A 160 9.75 6.87 3.65
C CYS A 160 9.63 8.02 4.67
N GLU A 161 8.42 8.55 4.85
CA GLU A 161 8.07 9.27 6.07
C GLU A 161 8.03 8.28 7.23
N ASN A 162 8.70 8.63 8.32
CA ASN A 162 8.93 7.72 9.45
C ASN A 162 8.32 8.29 10.71
N SER A 163 7.41 7.53 11.32
CA SER A 163 6.72 7.88 12.56
C SER A 163 7.09 6.86 13.64
N GLU A 164 7.87 7.30 14.63
CA GLU A 164 8.22 6.46 15.77
C GLU A 164 7.06 6.42 16.77
N LEU A 165 6.46 5.25 16.94
CA LEU A 165 5.33 4.99 17.84
C LEU A 165 5.78 4.28 19.12
N THR A 166 6.99 4.53 19.61
CA THR A 166 7.47 3.89 20.84
C THR A 166 6.70 4.37 22.07
N GLU A 167 6.29 5.64 22.09
CA GLU A 167 5.73 6.30 23.27
C GLU A 167 4.36 5.76 23.67
N ILE A 168 3.57 5.23 22.72
CA ILE A 168 2.26 4.63 23.02
C ILE A 168 2.35 3.31 23.81
N CYS A 169 3.57 2.80 24.02
CA CYS A 169 3.82 1.58 24.79
C CYS A 169 4.14 1.83 26.28
N VAL A 170 3.67 2.93 26.88
CA VAL A 170 4.00 3.39 28.25
C VAL A 170 4.07 2.25 29.29
N ASN A 171 3.13 1.29 29.24
CA ASN A 171 3.05 0.18 30.20
C ASN A 171 3.13 -1.21 29.54
N THR A 172 3.66 -1.33 28.32
CA THR A 172 3.72 -2.61 27.60
C THR A 172 5.07 -2.82 26.92
N SER A 173 5.44 -4.07 26.68
CA SER A 173 6.69 -4.40 25.98
C SER A 173 6.51 -5.63 25.08
N GLY A 174 7.55 -5.95 24.29
CA GLY A 174 7.58 -7.15 23.45
C GLY A 174 6.38 -7.25 22.51
N MET A 175 5.67 -8.37 22.57
CA MET A 175 4.52 -8.64 21.70
C MET A 175 3.31 -7.74 22.00
N GLN A 176 3.07 -7.37 23.25
CA GLN A 176 1.94 -6.50 23.60
C GLN A 176 2.14 -5.11 22.99
N CYS A 177 3.32 -4.53 23.14
CA CYS A 177 3.66 -3.26 22.50
C CYS A 177 3.62 -3.37 20.96
N HIS A 178 4.05 -4.52 20.38
CA HIS A 178 3.88 -4.77 18.94
C HIS A 178 2.41 -4.68 18.50
N GLN A 179 1.48 -5.32 19.22
CA GLN A 179 0.05 -5.26 18.91
C GLN A 179 -0.53 -3.85 19.03
N VAL A 180 -0.10 -3.07 20.04
CA VAL A 180 -0.52 -1.67 20.20
C VAL A 180 -0.09 -0.82 19.02
N VAL A 181 1.18 -0.95 18.59
CA VAL A 181 1.73 -0.24 17.43
C VAL A 181 1.07 -0.67 16.13
N LEU A 182 0.75 -1.96 15.98
CA LEU A 182 -0.01 -2.44 14.82
C LEU A 182 -1.39 -1.76 14.77
N ARG A 183 -2.13 -1.75 15.89
CA ARG A 183 -3.46 -1.12 15.97
C ARG A 183 -3.41 0.37 15.63
N GLU A 184 -2.48 1.11 16.24
CA GLU A 184 -2.37 2.55 16.01
C GLU A 184 -1.88 2.85 14.59
N GLY A 185 -0.89 2.12 14.10
CA GLY A 185 -0.43 2.24 12.72
C GLY A 185 -1.55 1.94 11.72
N PHE A 186 -2.41 0.95 11.98
CA PHE A 186 -3.57 0.69 11.13
C PHE A 186 -4.57 1.85 11.14
N ARG A 187 -4.88 2.40 12.31
CA ARG A 187 -5.74 3.59 12.42
C ARG A 187 -5.20 4.74 11.56
N LEU A 188 -3.91 5.07 11.71
CA LEU A 188 -3.25 6.12 10.93
C LEU A 188 -3.20 5.84 9.43
N VAL A 189 -3.05 4.57 9.03
CA VAL A 189 -3.10 4.18 7.62
C VAL A 189 -4.51 4.35 7.05
N MET A 190 -5.54 3.94 7.80
CA MET A 190 -6.92 4.07 7.35
C MET A 190 -7.32 5.55 7.26
N ASP A 191 -6.97 6.39 8.24
CA ASP A 191 -7.20 7.83 8.21
C ASP A 191 -6.55 8.49 6.96
N ASP A 192 -5.34 8.08 6.60
CA ASP A 192 -4.65 8.60 5.41
C ASP A 192 -5.32 8.14 4.11
N ILE A 193 -5.81 6.89 4.06
CA ILE A 193 -6.52 6.34 2.89
C ILE A 193 -7.90 6.99 2.73
N THR A 194 -8.64 7.19 3.81
CA THR A 194 -9.99 7.79 3.74
C THR A 194 -9.95 9.31 3.50
N SER A 195 -8.77 9.92 3.53
CA SER A 195 -8.53 11.33 3.21
C SER A 195 -8.11 11.62 1.76
N LEU A 196 -8.05 10.58 0.90
CA LEU A 196 -7.78 10.71 -0.55
C LEU A 196 -8.96 11.34 -1.28
#